data_AF-A0A955WTX7-F1
#
_entry.id   AF-A0A955WTX7-F1
#
_cell.length_a   1.000
_cell.length_b   1.000
_cell.length_c   1.000
_cell.angle_alpha   90.00
_cell.angle_beta   90.00
_cell.angle_gamma   90.00
#
_symmetry.space_group_name_H-M   'P 1'
#
loop_
_entity.id
_entity.type
_entity.pdbx_description
1 polymer ?
#
loop_
_entity_poly.entity_id
_entity_poly.type
_entity_poly.pdbx_seq_one_letter_code
_entity_poly.pdbx_strand_id
1 'polypeptide(L)'
;MIAGEVPAGLKRWFVVHFVADWLFALPLFFAPAWFLGLLGWTTVDPATARLVAAALVGIGTQSLIGKEASLDAYRGMLNLKILWSASATAGLVWSALEGGPAMLWGFVAVFGGFNALWVYWRRRIA
;
A
#
# COMPACT_ATOMS: atom_id res chain seq x y z
N MET A 1 10.30 -13.36 24.50
CA MET A 1 10.31 -13.21 23.02
C MET A 1 11.09 -14.38 22.48
N ILE A 2 10.49 -15.23 21.63
CA ILE A 2 11.23 -16.33 21.01
C ILE A 2 12.08 -15.70 19.90
N ALA A 3 13.40 -15.68 20.11
CA ALA A 3 14.33 -15.14 19.13
C ALA A 3 14.32 -16.02 17.88
N GLY A 4 13.92 -15.45 16.73
CA GLY A 4 14.05 -16.11 15.42
C GLY A 4 12.77 -16.17 14.57
N GLU A 5 11.58 -16.04 15.17
CA GLU A 5 10.31 -16.17 14.44
C GLU A 5 9.62 -14.84 14.16
N VAL A 6 9.03 -14.73 12.97
CA VAL A 6 8.25 -13.56 12.57
C VAL A 6 6.97 -13.48 13.42
N PRO A 7 6.68 -12.34 14.08
CA PRO A 7 5.49 -12.21 14.91
C PRO A 7 4.19 -12.49 14.15
N ALA A 8 3.29 -13.30 14.72
CA ALA A 8 2.01 -13.64 14.10
C ALA A 8 1.12 -12.40 13.81
N GLY A 9 1.30 -11.31 14.57
CA GLY A 9 0.64 -10.03 14.28
C GLY A 9 1.11 -9.40 12.97
N LEU A 10 2.42 -9.47 12.69
CA LEU A 10 3.00 -8.95 11.44
C LEU A 10 2.52 -9.78 10.24
N LYS A 11 2.49 -11.11 10.36
CA LYS A 11 1.93 -12.00 9.32
C LYS A 11 0.48 -11.64 8.98
N ARG A 12 -0.36 -11.40 9.99
CA ARG A 12 -1.75 -10.97 9.80
C ARG A 12 -1.86 -9.65 9.07
N TRP A 13 -1.03 -8.66 9.41
CA TRP A 13 -1.02 -7.38 8.72
C TRP A 13 -0.60 -7.47 7.26
N PHE A 14 0.29 -8.41 6.91
CA PHE A 14 0.61 -8.68 5.51
C PHE A 14 -0.60 -9.19 4.74
N VAL A 15 -1.41 -10.08 5.33
CA VAL A 15 -2.66 -10.55 4.71
C VAL A 15 -3.67 -9.40 4.58
N VAL A 16 -3.83 -8.56 5.60
CA VAL A 16 -4.71 -7.38 5.53
C VAL A 16 -4.28 -6.43 4.41
N HIS A 17 -2.97 -6.17 4.28
CA HIS A 17 -2.44 -5.32 3.21
C HIS A 17 -2.65 -5.94 1.83
N PHE A 18 -2.48 -7.26 1.67
CA PHE A 18 -2.80 -7.96 0.43
C PHE A 18 -4.26 -7.72 0.01
N VAL A 19 -5.21 -7.89 0.95
CA VAL A 19 -6.64 -7.68 0.67
C VAL A 19 -6.91 -6.23 0.31
N ALA A 20 -6.33 -5.28 1.07
CA ALA A 20 -6.49 -3.85 0.79
C ALA A 20 -5.97 -3.50 -0.61
N ASP A 21 -4.75 -3.92 -0.97
CA ASP A 21 -4.16 -3.65 -2.28
C ASP A 21 -5.04 -4.19 -3.42
N TRP A 22 -5.50 -5.44 -3.31
CA TRP A 22 -6.32 -6.06 -4.34
C TRP A 22 -7.72 -5.44 -4.47
N LEU A 23 -8.30 -4.98 -3.35
CA LEU A 23 -9.58 -4.27 -3.35
C LEU A 23 -9.53 -3.00 -4.21
N PHE A 24 -8.42 -2.27 -4.18
CA PHE A 24 -8.23 -1.06 -5.00
C PHE A 24 -7.65 -1.39 -6.38
N ALA A 25 -6.78 -2.39 -6.50
CA ALA A 25 -6.12 -2.72 -7.75
C ALA A 25 -7.11 -3.22 -8.81
N LEU A 26 -8.06 -4.08 -8.45
CA LEU A 26 -9.03 -4.64 -9.41
C LEU A 26 -9.83 -3.55 -10.15
N PRO A 27 -10.54 -2.63 -9.46
CA PRO A 27 -11.29 -1.59 -10.16
C PRO A 27 -10.36 -0.60 -10.89
N LEU A 28 -9.18 -0.28 -10.35
CA LEU A 28 -8.19 0.56 -11.05
C LEU A 28 -7.66 -0.09 -12.34
N PHE A 29 -7.57 -1.42 -12.38
CA PHE A 29 -7.07 -2.13 -13.55
C PHE A 29 -8.12 -2.21 -14.66
N PHE A 30 -9.34 -2.64 -14.31
CA PHE A 30 -10.39 -2.97 -15.28
C PHE A 30 -11.33 -1.80 -15.60
N ALA A 31 -11.61 -0.92 -14.64
CA ALA A 31 -12.57 0.18 -14.79
C ALA A 31 -12.10 1.48 -14.12
N PRO A 32 -10.89 2.00 -14.43
CA PRO A 32 -10.30 3.12 -13.70
C PRO A 32 -11.12 4.40 -13.76
N ALA A 33 -11.68 4.76 -14.92
CA ALA A 33 -12.46 5.98 -15.09
C ALA A 33 -13.76 5.96 -14.26
N TRP A 34 -14.46 4.83 -14.25
CA TRP A 34 -15.65 4.66 -13.43
C TRP A 34 -15.30 4.73 -11.94
N PHE A 35 -14.30 3.95 -11.51
CA PHE A 35 -13.94 3.86 -10.10
C PHE A 35 -13.43 5.19 -9.53
N LEU A 36 -12.47 5.83 -10.20
CA LEU A 36 -11.96 7.14 -9.76
C LEU A 36 -13.00 8.25 -9.92
N GLY A 37 -13.92 8.14 -10.88
CA GLY A 37 -15.06 9.04 -11.01
C GLY A 37 -15.96 9.03 -9.78
N LEU A 38 -16.23 7.86 -9.19
CA LEU A 38 -16.97 7.74 -7.91
C LEU A 38 -16.25 8.41 -6.74
N LEU A 39 -14.92 8.57 -6.85
CA LEU A 39 -14.08 9.17 -5.82
C LEU A 39 -13.80 10.67 -6.07
N GLY A 40 -14.43 11.26 -7.09
CA GLY A 40 -14.39 12.69 -7.38
C GLY A 40 -13.37 13.11 -8.43
N TRP A 41 -12.70 12.18 -9.13
CA TRP A 41 -11.87 12.54 -10.28
C TRP A 41 -12.73 12.94 -11.46
N THR A 42 -12.38 14.06 -12.10
CA THR A 42 -13.03 14.56 -13.32
C THR A 42 -12.29 14.17 -14.59
N THR A 43 -10.96 13.96 -14.48
CA THR A 43 -10.10 13.52 -15.58
C THR A 43 -9.27 12.34 -15.09
N VAL A 44 -9.28 11.25 -15.86
CA VAL A 44 -8.57 10.01 -15.53
C VAL A 44 -7.73 9.58 -16.73
N ASP A 45 -6.43 9.39 -16.51
CA ASP A 45 -5.57 8.67 -17.43
C ASP A 45 -5.58 7.16 -17.08
N PRO A 46 -6.18 6.30 -17.92
CA PRO A 46 -6.24 4.87 -17.65
C PRO A 46 -4.87 4.18 -17.65
N ALA A 47 -3.87 4.71 -18.37
CA ALA A 47 -2.54 4.10 -18.42
C ALA A 47 -1.85 4.25 -17.06
N THR A 48 -1.83 5.46 -16.51
CA THR A 48 -1.29 5.73 -15.17
C THR A 48 -2.06 4.98 -14.08
N ALA A 49 -3.39 4.96 -14.14
CA ALA A 49 -4.21 4.22 -13.17
C ALA A 49 -3.90 2.71 -13.16
N ARG A 50 -3.69 2.10 -14.33
CA ARG A 50 -3.29 0.68 -14.45
C ARG A 50 -1.87 0.43 -13.99
N LEU A 51 -0.97 1.39 -14.15
CA LEU A 51 0.38 1.30 -13.61
C LEU A 51 0.36 1.28 -12.07
N VAL A 52 -0.45 2.14 -11.45
CA VAL A 52 -0.68 2.11 -9.99
C VAL A 52 -1.32 0.78 -9.59
N ALA A 53 -2.32 0.29 -10.32
CA ALA A 53 -2.93 -1.02 -10.06
C ALA A 53 -1.89 -2.15 -10.11
N ALA A 54 -1.00 -2.14 -11.10
CA ALA A 54 0.07 -3.13 -11.22
C ALA A 54 1.05 -3.07 -10.04
N ALA A 55 1.37 -1.88 -9.54
CA ALA A 55 2.19 -1.71 -8.34
C ALA A 55 1.50 -2.30 -7.09
N LEU A 56 0.20 -2.04 -6.92
CA LEU A 56 -0.60 -2.62 -5.83
C LEU A 56 -0.69 -4.15 -5.93
N VAL A 57 -0.91 -4.69 -7.13
CA VAL A 57 -0.89 -6.16 -7.34
C VAL A 57 0.48 -6.72 -6.95
N GLY A 58 1.58 -6.12 -7.41
CA GLY A 58 2.93 -6.60 -7.12
C GLY A 58 3.24 -6.59 -5.61
N ILE A 59 3.01 -5.46 -4.95
CA ILE A 59 3.33 -5.26 -3.54
C ILE A 59 2.38 -6.06 -2.63
N GLY A 60 1.10 -6.13 -2.98
CA GLY A 60 0.08 -6.88 -2.25
C GLY A 60 0.27 -8.37 -2.39
N THR A 61 0.48 -8.87 -3.60
CA THR A 61 0.70 -10.31 -3.85
C THR A 61 1.99 -10.78 -3.17
N GLN A 62 3.04 -9.96 -3.15
CA GLN A 62 4.25 -10.24 -2.36
C GLN A 62 3.94 -10.39 -0.87
N SER A 63 3.00 -9.64 -0.31
CA SER A 63 2.58 -9.84 1.08
C SER A 63 1.94 -11.20 1.35
N LEU A 64 1.20 -11.76 0.39
CA LEU A 64 0.60 -13.08 0.53
C LEU A 64 1.66 -14.19 0.38
N ILE A 65 2.51 -14.10 -0.65
CA ILE A 65 3.54 -15.12 -0.95
C ILE A 65 4.60 -15.12 0.15
N GLY A 66 5.07 -13.94 0.57
CA GLY A 66 6.15 -13.78 1.55
C GLY A 66 5.73 -14.00 3.01
N LYS A 67 4.47 -14.34 3.31
CA LYS A 67 3.98 -14.36 4.70
C LYS A 67 4.69 -15.40 5.60
N GLU A 68 5.23 -16.46 5.02
CA GLU A 68 6.00 -17.51 5.72
C GLU A 68 7.52 -17.38 5.50
N ALA A 69 7.98 -16.26 4.96
CA ALA A 69 9.40 -16.05 4.70
C ALA A 69 10.21 -15.82 6.00
N SER A 70 11.53 -15.89 5.87
CA SER A 70 12.46 -15.63 6.97
C SER A 70 12.38 -14.21 7.51
N LEU A 71 12.91 -13.99 8.71
CA LEU A 71 12.98 -12.66 9.33
C LEU A 71 13.72 -11.64 8.44
N ASP A 72 14.80 -12.08 7.78
CA ASP A 72 15.58 -11.24 6.86
C ASP A 72 14.77 -10.83 5.62
N ALA A 73 13.99 -11.76 5.06
CA ALA A 73 13.06 -11.44 3.97
C ALA A 73 12.02 -10.41 4.42
N TYR A 74 11.48 -10.55 5.64
CA TYR A 74 10.55 -9.58 6.22
C TYR A 74 11.17 -8.18 6.39
N ARG A 75 12.44 -8.09 6.81
CA ARG A 75 13.14 -6.81 6.89
C ARG A 75 13.22 -6.13 5.52
N GLY A 76 13.55 -6.89 4.47
CA GLY A 76 13.54 -6.41 3.09
C GLY A 76 12.17 -5.95 2.62
N MET A 77 11.13 -6.76 2.83
CA MET A 77 9.75 -6.43 2.45
C MET A 77 9.22 -5.20 3.20
N LEU A 78 9.53 -5.06 4.49
CA LEU A 78 9.17 -3.87 5.25
C LEU A 78 9.87 -2.62 4.74
N ASN A 79 11.17 -2.68 4.41
CA ASN A 79 11.87 -1.55 3.84
C ASN A 79 11.22 -1.09 2.52
N LEU A 80 10.88 -2.03 1.64
CA LEU A 80 10.16 -1.73 0.40
C LEU A 80 8.81 -1.05 0.69
N LYS A 81 8.01 -1.61 1.60
CA LYS A 81 6.70 -1.05 1.95
C LYS A 81 6.80 0.33 2.58
N ILE A 82 7.79 0.58 3.43
CA ILE A 82 8.04 1.89 4.01
C ILE A 82 8.39 2.90 2.92
N LEU A 83 9.32 2.56 2.01
CA LEU A 83 9.72 3.45 0.92
C LEU A 83 8.53 3.79 0.01
N TRP A 84 7.80 2.77 -0.43
CA TRP A 84 6.63 2.90 -1.30
C TRP A 84 5.53 3.74 -0.65
N SER A 85 5.12 3.39 0.58
CA SER A 85 4.03 4.09 1.24
C SER A 85 4.41 5.52 1.63
N ALA A 86 5.67 5.80 1.96
CA ALA A 86 6.14 7.15 2.23
C ALA A 86 6.13 8.01 0.96
N SER A 87 6.65 7.49 -0.15
CA SER A 87 6.65 8.23 -1.42
C SER A 87 5.22 8.44 -1.96
N ALA A 88 4.36 7.43 -1.88
CA ALA A 88 2.95 7.55 -2.23
C ALA A 88 2.23 8.59 -1.35
N THR A 89 2.46 8.56 -0.04
CA THR A 89 1.87 9.56 0.89
C THR A 89 2.30 10.98 0.52
N ALA A 90 3.60 11.20 0.29
CA ALA A 90 4.12 12.52 -0.09
C ALA A 90 3.52 13.01 -1.42
N GLY A 91 3.46 12.15 -2.43
CA GLY A 91 2.85 12.48 -3.73
C GLY A 91 1.37 12.80 -3.61
N LEU A 92 0.60 12.01 -2.83
CA LEU A 92 -0.82 12.24 -2.61
C LEU A 92 -1.09 13.54 -1.83
N VAL A 93 -0.26 13.86 -0.82
CA VAL A 93 -0.33 15.16 -0.13
C VAL A 93 -0.09 16.28 -1.11
N TRP A 94 0.95 16.19 -1.94
CA TRP A 94 1.25 17.23 -2.92
C TRP A 94 0.10 17.44 -3.90
N SER A 95 -0.44 16.36 -4.48
CA SER A 95 -1.60 16.44 -5.38
C SER A 95 -2.87 16.97 -4.70
N ALA A 96 -3.06 16.70 -3.40
CA ALA A 96 -4.19 17.25 -2.65
C ALA A 96 -4.05 18.77 -2.45
N LEU A 97 -2.83 19.25 -2.20
CA LEU A 97 -2.52 20.67 -2.09
C LEU A 97 -2.67 21.41 -3.42
N GLU A 98 -2.48 20.73 -4.55
CA GLU A 98 -2.73 21.25 -5.91
C GLU A 98 -4.22 21.32 -6.28
N GLY A 99 -5.13 20.99 -5.36
CA GLY A 99 -6.58 21.09 -5.57
C GLY A 99 -7.22 19.81 -6.12
N GLY A 100 -6.55 18.66 -5.97
CA GLY A 100 -7.15 17.37 -6.28
C GLY A 100 -8.39 17.05 -5.42
N PRO A 101 -9.12 15.96 -5.75
CA PRO A 101 -10.36 15.62 -5.08
C PRO A 101 -10.14 15.33 -3.59
N ALA A 102 -11.15 15.62 -2.76
CA ALA A 102 -11.08 15.46 -1.31
C ALA A 102 -10.71 14.02 -0.87
N MET A 103 -11.04 13.02 -1.68
CA MET A 103 -10.69 11.62 -1.42
C MET A 103 -9.17 11.36 -1.39
N LEU A 104 -8.34 12.24 -1.96
CA LEU A 104 -6.88 12.17 -1.81
C LEU A 104 -6.46 12.17 -0.34
N TRP A 105 -7.12 12.93 0.53
CA TRP A 105 -6.84 12.92 1.97
C TRP A 105 -7.19 11.58 2.63
N GLY A 106 -8.23 10.91 2.13
CA GLY A 106 -8.55 9.54 2.51
C GLY A 106 -7.41 8.58 2.17
N PHE A 107 -6.86 8.68 0.96
CA PHE A 107 -5.69 7.89 0.56
C PHE A 107 -4.42 8.27 1.35
N VAL A 108 -4.17 9.55 1.62
CA VAL A 108 -3.08 10.00 2.51
C VAL A 108 -3.18 9.33 3.88
N ALA A 109 -4.38 9.29 4.47
CA ALA A 109 -4.59 8.64 5.76
C ALA A 109 -4.31 7.14 5.70
N VAL A 110 -4.74 6.45 4.64
CA VAL A 110 -4.50 5.01 4.45
C VAL A 110 -3.01 4.71 4.26
N PHE A 111 -2.35 5.37 3.30
CA PHE A 111 -0.93 5.15 3.02
C PHE A 111 -0.05 5.57 4.20
N GLY A 112 -0.35 6.70 4.83
CA GLY A 112 0.36 7.18 6.02
C GLY A 112 0.16 6.26 7.22
N GLY A 113 -1.05 5.75 7.43
CA GLY A 113 -1.35 4.77 8.49
C GLY A 113 -0.60 3.45 8.30
N PHE A 114 -0.61 2.90 7.08
CA PHE A 114 0.20 1.72 6.76
C PHE A 114 1.70 1.99 6.89
N ASN A 115 2.18 3.17 6.47
CA ASN A 115 3.58 3.53 6.64
C ASN A 115 4.00 3.51 8.11
N ALA A 116 3.22 4.15 8.99
CA ALA A 116 3.48 4.16 10.43
C ALA A 116 3.48 2.74 11.02
N LEU A 117 2.53 1.90 10.59
CA LEU A 117 2.47 0.48 10.97
C LEU A 117 3.74 -0.28 10.53
N TRP A 118 4.23 -0.06 9.31
CA TRP A 118 5.43 -0.73 8.81
C TRP A 118 6.70 -0.27 9.52
N VAL A 119 6.83 1.03 9.80
CA VAL A 119 7.92 1.58 10.61
C VAL A 119 7.91 0.97 12.01
N TYR A 120 6.74 0.87 12.64
CA TYR A 120 6.57 0.24 13.95
C TYR A 120 7.10 -1.21 13.94
N TRP A 121 6.63 -2.03 12.99
CA TRP A 121 7.07 -3.43 12.91
C TRP A 121 8.55 -3.56 12.56
N ARG A 122 9.06 -2.72 11.66
CA ARG A 122 10.47 -2.73 11.23
C ARG A 122 11.42 -2.46 12.39
N ARG A 123 11.05 -1.57 13.31
CA ARG A 123 11.81 -1.30 14.54
C ARG A 123 11.74 -2.45 15.54
N ARG A 124 10.62 -3.17 15.57
CA ARG A 124 10.40 -4.30 16.50
C ARG A 124 11.11 -5.59 16.10
N ILE A 125 11.28 -5.82 14.80
CA ILE A 125 12.00 -6.98 14.26
C ILE A 125 13.42 -6.62 13.78
N ALA A 126 13.89 -5.42 14.14
CA ALA A 126 15.24 -4.96 13.83
C ALA A 126 16.28 -5.85 14.49
#